data_AF-A0AAN6EQV7-F1
#
_entry.id   AF-A0AAN6EQV7-F1
#
_cell.length_a   1.000
_cell.length_b   1.000
_cell.length_c   1.000
_cell.angle_alpha   90.00
_cell.angle_beta   90.00
_cell.angle_gamma   90.00
#
_symmetry.space_group_name_H-M   'P 1'
#
loop_
_entity.id
_entity.type
_entity.pdbx_description
1 polymer ?
#
loop_
_entity_poly.entity_id
_entity_poly.type
_entity_poly.pdbx_seq_one_letter_code
_entity_poly.pdbx_strand_id
1 'polypeptide(L)'
;MSMPTTRRVVTDHDSNGKAIFTSDQTLVPANPLDPAGNPSTGIIPGFTNLYKTDGIPAKAQTPFVDVHGKKIGLVDPSGVFCRIVDFPAVGDFEDDVNFMHRTQSVDFGVVLKGTIKLILDDGLETTMNEGDVVVQRATIHVSAACC
;
A
#
# COMPACT_ATOMS: atom_id res chain seq x y z
N MET A 1 1.13 -16.26 -9.73
CA MET A 1 1.73 -16.61 -8.43
C MET A 1 0.91 -15.93 -7.34
N SER A 2 0.71 -16.53 -6.16
CA SER A 2 0.01 -15.83 -5.06
C SER A 2 0.93 -14.74 -4.50
N MET A 3 0.39 -13.55 -4.28
CA MET A 3 1.13 -12.42 -3.68
C MET A 3 1.62 -12.76 -2.27
N PRO A 4 2.79 -12.23 -1.84
CA PRO A 4 3.35 -12.54 -0.53
C PRO A 4 2.45 -12.03 0.60
N THR A 5 2.36 -12.80 1.68
CA THR A 5 1.67 -12.36 2.90
C THR A 5 2.56 -11.45 3.73
N THR A 6 1.97 -10.63 4.60
CA THR A 6 2.70 -9.72 5.49
C THR A 6 2.29 -9.91 6.95
N ARG A 7 3.24 -10.14 7.86
CA ARG A 7 2.96 -10.12 9.30
C ARG A 7 2.84 -8.68 9.80
N ARG A 8 1.70 -8.31 10.39
CA ARG A 8 1.44 -7.02 11.05
C ARG A 8 1.29 -7.22 12.55
N VAL A 9 2.04 -6.44 13.33
CA VAL A 9 1.91 -6.35 14.79
C VAL A 9 1.37 -4.96 15.14
N VAL A 10 0.33 -4.88 15.96
CA VAL A 10 -0.30 -3.64 16.41
C VAL A 10 -0.13 -3.52 17.93
N THR A 11 0.18 -2.32 18.40
CA THR A 11 0.40 -2.00 19.81
C THR A 11 -0.63 -1.00 20.33
N ASP A 12 -0.87 -1.01 21.64
CA ASP A 12 -1.71 -0.02 22.34
C ASP A 12 -1.28 0.06 23.82
N HIS A 13 -2.08 0.72 24.66
CA HIS A 13 -1.96 0.67 26.12
C HIS A 13 -3.18 -0.03 26.77
N ASP A 14 -2.94 -0.74 27.87
CA ASP A 14 -4.03 -1.24 28.72
C ASP A 14 -4.65 -0.13 29.59
N SER A 15 -5.66 -0.46 30.41
CA SER A 15 -6.33 0.51 31.29
C SER A 15 -5.42 1.13 32.38
N ASN A 16 -4.21 0.60 32.59
CA ASN A 16 -3.21 1.13 33.50
C ASN A 16 -2.13 1.94 32.78
N GLY A 17 -2.24 2.14 31.46
CA GLY A 17 -1.25 2.83 30.65
C GLY A 17 -0.02 2.00 30.32
N LYS A 18 -0.05 0.66 30.50
CA LYS A 18 1.06 -0.21 30.13
C LYS A 18 0.98 -0.56 28.65
N ALA A 19 2.10 -0.45 27.93
CA ALA A 19 2.18 -0.84 26.53
C ALA A 19 1.93 -2.36 26.33
N ILE A 20 1.11 -2.69 25.34
CA ILE A 20 0.67 -4.05 25.01
C ILE A 20 0.64 -4.27 23.49
N PHE A 21 0.62 -5.55 23.07
CA PHE A 21 0.26 -5.93 21.71
C PHE A 21 -1.25 -6.20 21.65
N THR A 22 -1.94 -5.57 20.70
CA THR A 22 -3.39 -5.74 20.48
C THR A 22 -3.71 -6.63 19.29
N SER A 23 -2.76 -6.79 18.35
CA SER A 23 -2.87 -7.73 17.23
C SER A 23 -1.49 -8.20 16.78
N ASP A 24 -1.39 -9.47 16.38
CA ASP A 24 -0.23 -10.08 15.74
C ASP A 24 -0.75 -11.10 14.71
N GLN A 25 -0.78 -10.69 13.44
CA GLN A 25 -1.49 -11.41 12.39
C GLN A 25 -0.73 -11.41 11.07
N THR A 26 -0.87 -12.50 10.31
CA THR A 26 -0.44 -12.57 8.92
C THR A 26 -1.58 -12.13 8.02
N LEU A 27 -1.35 -11.06 7.27
CA LEU A 27 -2.29 -10.43 6.35
C LEU A 27 -2.10 -10.98 4.93
N VAL A 28 -3.21 -11.15 4.21
CA VAL A 28 -3.22 -11.60 2.82
C VAL A 28 -3.60 -10.43 1.90
N PRO A 29 -2.87 -10.18 0.81
CA PRO A 29 -3.20 -9.12 -0.14
C PRO A 29 -4.61 -9.29 -0.72
N ALA A 30 -5.39 -8.21 -0.73
CA ALA A 30 -6.73 -8.17 -1.31
C ALA A 30 -6.69 -7.67 -2.76
N ASN A 31 -7.67 -8.09 -3.56
CA ASN A 31 -7.92 -7.55 -4.88
C ASN A 31 -8.53 -6.14 -4.78
N PRO A 32 -7.88 -5.10 -5.32
CA PRO A 32 -8.40 -3.72 -5.26
C PRO A 32 -9.69 -3.52 -6.06
N LEU A 33 -9.97 -4.41 -7.02
CA LEU A 33 -11.16 -4.38 -7.85
C LEU A 33 -12.34 -5.14 -7.22
N ASP A 34 -12.09 -6.01 -6.23
CA ASP A 34 -13.13 -6.79 -5.55
C ASP A 34 -13.69 -6.01 -4.34
N PRO A 35 -14.99 -5.64 -4.34
CA PRO A 35 -15.62 -4.98 -3.20
C PRO A 35 -15.60 -5.80 -1.91
N ALA A 36 -15.56 -7.12 -2.00
CA ALA A 36 -15.53 -8.03 -0.86
C ALA A 36 -14.12 -8.24 -0.29
N GLY A 37 -13.07 -7.70 -0.95
CA GLY A 37 -11.70 -7.78 -0.48
C GLY A 37 -11.10 -9.19 -0.55
N ASN A 38 -11.63 -10.07 -1.41
CA ASN A 38 -11.03 -11.39 -1.60
C ASN A 38 -9.64 -11.27 -2.25
N PRO A 39 -8.77 -12.28 -2.08
CA PRO A 39 -7.47 -12.31 -2.75
C PRO A 39 -7.60 -12.27 -4.29
N SER A 40 -6.63 -11.65 -4.95
CA SER A 40 -6.59 -11.55 -6.40
C SER A 40 -6.42 -12.91 -7.08
N THR A 41 -7.14 -13.13 -8.18
CA THR A 41 -6.91 -14.22 -9.14
C THR A 41 -6.42 -13.62 -10.46
N GLY A 42 -5.27 -14.06 -10.96
CA GLY A 42 -4.66 -13.53 -12.21
C GLY A 42 -3.52 -12.53 -11.99
N ILE A 43 -3.22 -11.73 -13.02
CA ILE A 43 -2.17 -10.69 -13.01
C ILE A 43 -2.84 -9.36 -12.61
N ILE A 44 -3.09 -9.19 -11.32
CA ILE A 44 -3.70 -7.98 -10.75
C ILE A 44 -2.87 -7.57 -9.52
N PRO A 45 -2.61 -6.27 -9.30
CA PRO A 45 -1.99 -5.78 -8.08
C PRO A 45 -2.69 -6.27 -6.81
N GLY A 46 -1.91 -6.61 -5.79
CA GLY A 46 -2.38 -6.97 -4.47
C GLY A 46 -2.27 -5.79 -3.52
N PHE A 47 -3.31 -5.51 -2.73
CA PHE A 47 -3.30 -4.42 -1.77
C PHE A 47 -3.42 -4.96 -0.34
N THR A 48 -2.44 -4.64 0.50
CA THR A 48 -2.48 -4.95 1.93
C THR A 48 -2.53 -3.64 2.72
N ASN A 49 -3.74 -3.22 3.11
CA ASN A 49 -3.95 -2.04 3.94
C ASN A 49 -3.51 -2.32 5.37
N LEU A 50 -2.55 -1.54 5.89
CA LEU A 50 -1.92 -1.79 7.19
C LEU A 50 -2.52 -0.93 8.29
N TYR A 51 -2.65 0.37 8.06
CA TYR A 51 -3.10 1.33 9.07
C TYR A 51 -3.52 2.65 8.41
N LYS A 52 -4.47 3.35 9.04
CA LYS A 52 -4.90 4.69 8.62
C LYS A 52 -5.14 5.56 9.86
N THR A 53 -4.76 6.84 9.80
CA THR A 53 -5.14 7.85 10.80
C THR A 53 -6.33 8.68 10.33
N ASP A 54 -7.13 9.17 11.28
CA ASP A 54 -8.15 10.19 11.06
C ASP A 54 -7.64 11.53 11.60
N GLY A 55 -6.74 12.15 10.83
CA GLY A 55 -6.16 13.46 11.08
C GLY A 55 -4.64 13.47 11.11
N ILE A 56 -4.10 14.69 11.02
CA ILE A 56 -2.71 15.02 11.30
C ILE A 56 -2.74 16.26 12.23
N PRO A 57 -2.28 16.18 13.50
CA PRO A 57 -1.68 15.03 14.16
C PRO A 57 -2.66 13.87 14.40
N ALA A 58 -2.13 12.65 14.44
CA ALA A 58 -2.93 11.43 14.63
C ALA A 58 -3.41 11.28 16.08
N LYS A 59 -4.65 10.83 16.27
CA LYS A 59 -5.22 10.46 17.59
C LYS A 59 -4.96 8.98 17.88
N ALA A 60 -3.71 8.60 18.12
CA ALA A 60 -3.29 7.20 18.19
C ALA A 60 -3.81 6.40 19.41
N GLN A 61 -4.46 7.04 20.39
CA GLN A 61 -5.00 6.40 21.60
C GLN A 61 -6.53 6.21 21.55
N THR A 62 -7.12 6.25 20.35
CA THR A 62 -8.49 5.81 20.12
C THR A 62 -8.51 4.31 19.78
N PRO A 63 -9.64 3.60 19.97
CA PRO A 63 -9.73 2.19 19.60
C PRO A 63 -9.20 1.91 18.19
N PHE A 64 -8.35 0.90 18.05
CA PHE A 64 -7.80 0.51 16.76
C PHE A 64 -8.91 0.08 15.80
N VAL A 65 -9.02 0.76 14.66
CA VAL A 65 -9.92 0.39 13.58
C VAL A 65 -9.12 -0.31 12.48
N ASP A 66 -9.32 -1.62 12.36
CA ASP A 66 -8.63 -2.39 11.32
C ASP A 66 -9.14 -2.00 9.92
N VAL A 67 -8.21 -1.74 9.00
CA VAL A 67 -8.47 -1.41 7.59
C VAL A 67 -8.10 -2.54 6.63
N HIS A 68 -7.57 -3.65 7.15
CA HIS A 68 -7.25 -4.82 6.35
C HIS A 68 -8.49 -5.39 5.64
N GLY A 69 -8.35 -5.76 4.36
CA GLY A 69 -9.45 -6.27 3.53
C GLY A 69 -10.50 -5.23 3.12
N LYS A 70 -10.43 -3.99 3.63
CA LYS A 70 -11.38 -2.93 3.27
C LYS A 70 -10.96 -2.24 1.97
N LYS A 71 -11.92 -1.97 1.09
CA LYS A 71 -11.69 -1.14 -0.10
C LYS A 71 -11.45 0.31 0.32
N ILE A 72 -10.25 0.82 0.03
CA ILE A 72 -9.86 2.21 0.25
C ILE A 72 -9.31 2.75 -1.07
N GLY A 73 -9.69 3.98 -1.41
CA GLY A 73 -9.25 4.64 -2.64
C GLY A 73 -7.73 4.82 -2.73
N LEU A 74 -7.27 5.33 -3.87
CA LEU A 74 -5.86 5.65 -4.09
C LEU A 74 -5.33 6.70 -3.10
N VAL A 75 -6.19 7.65 -2.73
CA VAL A 75 -5.92 8.65 -1.70
C VAL A 75 -7.03 8.66 -0.66
N ASP A 76 -6.66 8.90 0.59
CA ASP A 76 -7.58 9.23 1.67
C ASP A 76 -7.14 10.56 2.29
N PRO A 77 -7.96 11.63 2.18
CA PRO A 77 -7.54 12.97 2.62
C PRO A 77 -7.59 13.15 4.14
N SER A 78 -8.10 12.16 4.89
CA SER A 78 -8.29 12.31 6.32
C SER A 78 -7.00 12.23 7.12
N GLY A 79 -5.92 11.63 6.61
CA GLY A 79 -4.68 11.52 7.37
C GLY A 79 -3.56 10.74 6.68
N VAL A 80 -2.79 10.02 7.49
CA VAL A 80 -1.72 9.14 7.01
C VAL A 80 -2.32 7.78 6.69
N PHE A 81 -1.97 7.24 5.51
CA PHE A 81 -2.38 5.91 5.12
C PHE A 81 -1.17 5.04 4.76
N CYS A 82 -1.07 3.88 5.38
CA CYS A 82 0.02 2.93 5.19
C CYS A 82 -0.53 1.64 4.57
N ARG A 83 0.05 1.23 3.44
CA ARG A 83 -0.31 -0.01 2.73
C ARG A 83 0.91 -0.59 2.02
N ILE A 84 0.85 -1.87 1.74
CA ILE A 84 1.76 -2.55 0.80
C ILE A 84 1.00 -2.78 -0.51
N VAL A 85 1.68 -2.54 -1.63
CA VAL A 85 1.16 -2.83 -2.97
C VAL A 85 2.10 -3.83 -3.62
N ASP A 86 1.57 -5.00 -3.97
CA ASP A 86 2.28 -6.01 -4.72
C ASP A 86 1.97 -5.80 -6.21
N PHE A 87 2.99 -5.49 -7.01
CA PHE A 87 2.86 -5.36 -8.46
C PHE A 87 3.27 -6.69 -9.10
N PRO A 88 2.36 -7.41 -9.78
CA PRO A 88 2.74 -8.63 -10.47
C PRO A 88 3.58 -8.28 -11.70
N ALA A 89 4.55 -9.12 -12.06
CA ALA A 89 5.24 -8.99 -13.33
C ALA A 89 4.23 -9.20 -14.46
N VAL A 90 4.03 -8.16 -15.28
CA VAL A 90 3.07 -8.17 -16.39
C VAL A 90 3.66 -8.76 -17.67
N GLY A 91 4.98 -8.96 -17.77
CA GLY A 91 5.60 -9.50 -18.98
C GLY A 91 5.24 -8.67 -20.22
N ASP A 92 4.77 -9.34 -21.28
CA ASP A 92 4.25 -8.69 -22.50
C ASP A 92 2.73 -8.39 -22.46
N PHE A 93 2.06 -8.63 -21.31
CA PHE A 93 0.64 -8.34 -21.17
C PHE A 93 0.39 -6.85 -20.98
N GLU A 94 -0.73 -6.36 -21.51
CA GLU A 94 -1.17 -4.97 -21.32
C GLU A 94 -1.51 -4.74 -19.83
N ASP A 95 -0.87 -3.73 -19.23
CA ASP A 95 -1.09 -3.36 -17.82
C ASP A 95 -2.24 -2.36 -17.72
N ASP A 96 -3.47 -2.87 -17.79
CA ASP A 96 -4.69 -2.06 -17.72
C ASP A 96 -5.06 -1.67 -16.28
N VAL A 97 -4.35 -2.18 -15.28
CA VAL A 97 -4.68 -1.97 -13.86
C VAL A 97 -3.81 -0.88 -13.25
N ASN A 98 -2.53 -0.78 -13.63
CA ASN A 98 -1.67 0.31 -13.21
C ASN A 98 -1.77 1.45 -14.21
N PHE A 99 -2.33 2.58 -13.79
CA PHE A 99 -2.57 3.73 -14.65
C PHE A 99 -1.90 4.99 -14.09
N MET A 100 -1.59 5.92 -14.99
CA MET A 100 -1.11 7.26 -14.64
C MET A 100 -2.16 7.99 -13.80
N HIS A 101 -1.79 8.35 -12.58
CA HIS A 101 -2.68 9.05 -11.66
C HIS A 101 -1.95 10.08 -10.83
N ARG A 102 -2.72 10.97 -10.21
CA ARG A 102 -2.22 11.99 -9.28
C ARG A 102 -3.07 12.00 -8.03
N THR A 103 -2.41 11.97 -6.88
CA THR A 103 -3.00 12.12 -5.56
C THR A 103 -2.61 13.49 -4.98
N GLN A 104 -3.49 14.12 -4.22
CA GLN A 104 -3.15 15.31 -3.43
C GLN A 104 -2.52 14.88 -2.09
N SER A 105 -1.38 14.21 -2.17
CA SER A 105 -0.65 13.66 -1.03
C SER A 105 0.86 13.81 -1.19
N VAL A 106 1.58 13.55 -0.10
CA VAL A 106 3.00 13.22 -0.15
C VAL A 106 3.11 11.74 0.23
N ASP A 107 3.69 10.94 -0.66
CA ASP A 107 3.82 9.50 -0.46
C ASP A 107 5.30 9.13 -0.29
N PHE A 108 5.57 8.22 0.64
CA PHE A 108 6.89 7.64 0.85
C PHE A 108 6.83 6.17 0.41
N GLY A 109 7.24 5.91 -0.84
CA GLY A 109 7.28 4.56 -1.39
C GLY A 109 8.61 3.90 -1.10
N VAL A 110 8.60 2.70 -0.53
CA VAL A 110 9.80 1.90 -0.28
C VAL A 110 9.67 0.59 -1.03
N VAL A 111 10.67 0.24 -1.83
CA VAL A 111 10.71 -1.07 -2.50
C VAL A 111 11.12 -2.12 -1.49
N LEU A 112 10.15 -2.92 -1.04
CA LEU A 112 10.40 -3.99 -0.06
C LEU A 112 11.08 -5.21 -0.70
N LYS A 113 10.75 -5.50 -1.97
CA LYS A 113 11.27 -6.66 -2.71
C LYS A 113 11.13 -6.44 -4.22
N GLY A 114 12.07 -6.98 -5.00
CA GLY A 114 12.09 -6.89 -6.46
C GLY A 114 12.51 -5.50 -6.96
N THR A 115 12.06 -5.17 -8.17
CA THR A 115 12.41 -3.94 -8.86
C THR A 115 11.14 -3.29 -9.40
N ILE A 116 10.99 -1.99 -9.15
CA ILE A 116 9.86 -1.17 -9.60
C ILE A 116 10.37 -0.12 -10.57
N LYS A 117 9.67 0.04 -11.70
CA LYS A 117 9.83 1.19 -12.57
C LYS A 117 8.83 2.27 -12.14
N LEU A 118 9.35 3.45 -11.80
CA LEU A 118 8.54 4.65 -11.54
C LEU A 118 8.56 5.51 -12.79
N ILE A 119 7.37 5.80 -13.33
CA ILE A 119 7.19 6.57 -14.56
C ILE A 119 6.37 7.82 -14.20
N LEU A 120 6.86 8.99 -14.62
CA LEU A 120 6.20 10.29 -14.49
C LEU A 120 5.57 10.70 -15.84
N ASP A 121 5.09 11.94 -15.93
CA ASP A 121 4.69 12.52 -17.21
C ASP A 121 5.86 12.60 -18.21
N ASP A 122 5.49 12.73 -19.49
CA ASP A 122 6.42 12.82 -20.63
C ASP A 122 7.41 11.64 -20.77
N GLY A 123 7.08 10.50 -20.17
CA GLY A 123 7.87 9.26 -20.26
C GLY A 123 9.15 9.28 -19.42
N LEU A 124 9.33 10.28 -18.53
CA LEU A 124 10.45 10.30 -17.61
C LEU A 124 10.33 9.13 -16.63
N GLU A 125 11.31 8.23 -16.62
CA GLU A 125 11.29 7.04 -15.78
C GLU A 125 12.60 6.83 -15.02
N THR A 126 12.49 6.14 -13.89
CA THR A 126 13.64 5.59 -13.17
C THR A 126 13.32 4.19 -12.66
N THR A 127 14.35 3.36 -12.55
CA THR A 127 14.27 2.05 -11.92
C THR A 127 14.64 2.16 -10.44
N MET A 128 13.80 1.58 -9.58
CA MET A 128 13.99 1.50 -8.13
C MET A 128 14.18 0.04 -7.72
N ASN A 129 15.24 -0.26 -6.96
CA ASN A 129 15.59 -1.59 -6.48
C ASN A 129 15.22 -1.78 -5.00
N GLU A 130 15.36 -3.00 -4.48
CA GLU A 130 15.13 -3.30 -3.06
C GLU A 130 15.86 -2.32 -2.13
N GLY A 131 15.11 -1.73 -1.21
CA GLY A 131 15.60 -0.73 -0.26
C GLY A 131 15.55 0.72 -0.76
N ASP A 132 15.34 0.96 -2.06
CA ASP A 132 15.18 2.31 -2.58
C ASP A 132 13.88 2.97 -2.08
N VAL A 133 13.95 4.29 -1.92
CA VAL A 133 12.85 5.11 -1.41
C VAL A 133 12.54 6.23 -2.39
N VAL A 134 11.26 6.41 -2.73
CA VAL A 134 10.74 7.59 -3.43
C VAL A 134 9.98 8.47 -2.46
N VAL A 135 10.23 9.78 -2.56
CA VAL A 135 9.40 10.81 -1.95
C VAL A 135 8.54 11.43 -3.05
N GLN A 136 7.31 10.95 -3.19
CA GLN A 136 6.39 11.36 -4.25
C GLN A 136 5.60 12.58 -3.77
N ARG A 137 5.76 13.73 -4.44
CA ARG A 137 5.19 15.01 -4.00
C ARG A 137 4.04 15.47 -4.91
N ALA A 138 2.92 14.74 -4.87
CA ALA A 138 1.73 15.02 -5.66
C ALA A 138 1.99 15.14 -7.18
N THR A 139 2.97 14.40 -7.70
CA THR A 139 3.30 14.30 -9.12
C THR A 139 2.47 13.21 -9.80
N ILE A 140 2.12 13.41 -11.07
CA ILE A 140 1.45 12.36 -11.85
C ILE A 140 2.42 11.20 -12.05
N HIS A 141 1.97 9.97 -11.85
CA HIS A 141 2.84 8.80 -11.95
C HIS A 141 2.08 7.48 -12.12
N VAL A 142 2.85 6.46 -12.53
CA VAL A 142 2.49 5.06 -12.45
C VAL A 142 3.71 4.26 -11.95
N SER A 143 3.44 3.21 -11.18
CA SER A 143 4.44 2.24 -10.74
C SER A 143 4.13 0.90 -11.39
N ALA A 144 5.15 0.25 -11.93
CA ALA A 144 5.03 -1.07 -12.53
C ALA A 144 6.19 -1.97 -12.09
N ALA A 145 5.94 -3.28 -11.95
CA ALA A 145 7.02 -4.24 -11.73
C ALA A 145 7.88 -4.34 -12.99
N CYS A 146 9.22 -4.35 -12.83
CA CYS A 146 10.11 -4.69 -13.94
C CYS A 146 10.01 -6.19 -14.26
N CYS A 147 10.15 -6.53 -15.55
CA CYS A 147 10.26 -7.91 -16.04
C CYS A 147 11.57 -8.57 -15.62
#